data_AF-A0A0W0FPF1-F1
#
_entry.id   AF-A0A0W0FPF1-F1
#
_cell.length_a   1.000
_cell.length_b   1.000
_cell.length_c   1.000
_cell.angle_alpha   90.00
_cell.angle_beta   90.00
_cell.angle_gamma   90.00
#
_symmetry.space_group_name_H-M   'P 1'
#
loop_
_entity.id
_entity.type
_entity.pdbx_description
1 polymer ?
#
loop_
_entity_poly.entity_id
_entity_poly.type
_entity_poly.pdbx_seq_one_letter_code
_entity_poly.pdbx_strand_id
1 'polypeptide(L)'
;MSTSQPIVTSYDLQPPVGCEVANSEPKSTFKIPVGSSKPAQQDGAQLKSYYAFLHTAIEAARNQIGEDLTKWRDAVGKAELNKEPKRGKEDDEEDAGEEEES
;
A
#
# COMPACT_ATOMS: atom_id res chain seq x y z
N MET A 1 -25.92 2.89 23.75
CA MET A 1 -25.40 2.93 22.36
C MET A 1 -24.32 1.86 22.28
N SER A 2 -24.53 0.72 21.61
CA SER A 2 -23.43 -0.24 21.40
C SER A 2 -22.56 0.27 20.27
N THR A 3 -21.36 0.71 20.61
CA THR A 3 -20.34 1.15 19.66
C THR A 3 -19.55 -0.07 19.20
N SER A 4 -19.60 -0.38 17.89
CA SER A 4 -18.74 -1.40 17.31
C SER A 4 -17.28 -0.97 17.45
N GLN A 5 -16.40 -1.89 17.86
CA GLN A 5 -14.98 -1.58 18.05
C GLN A 5 -14.29 -1.45 16.68
N PRO A 6 -13.45 -0.43 16.46
CA PRO A 6 -12.71 -0.30 15.22
C PRO A 6 -11.63 -1.39 15.10
N ILE A 7 -11.32 -1.78 13.86
CA ILE A 7 -10.15 -2.62 13.57
C ILE A 7 -8.92 -1.73 13.62
N VAL A 8 -7.91 -2.14 14.38
CA VAL A 8 -6.62 -1.45 14.45
C VAL A 8 -5.59 -2.28 13.69
N THR A 9 -4.95 -1.65 12.71
CA THR A 9 -3.91 -2.26 11.89
C THR A 9 -2.62 -1.50 12.08
N SER A 10 -1.51 -2.22 12.28
CA SER A 10 -0.17 -1.64 12.36
C SER A 10 0.83 -2.47 11.58
N TYR A 11 1.78 -1.82 10.92
CA TYR A 11 2.92 -2.48 10.28
C TYR A 11 4.21 -1.70 10.54
N ASP A 12 5.34 -2.40 10.41
CA ASP A 12 6.69 -1.86 10.55
C ASP A 12 7.55 -2.46 9.42
N LEU A 13 7.96 -1.59 8.48
CA LEU A 13 8.79 -1.95 7.33
C LEU A 13 10.24 -1.63 7.63
N GLN A 14 11.13 -2.48 7.13
CA GLN A 14 12.57 -2.32 7.24
C GLN A 14 13.17 -2.08 5.84
N PRO A 15 12.92 -0.91 5.22
CA PRO A 15 13.44 -0.60 3.89
C PRO A 15 14.97 -0.43 3.92
N PRO A 16 15.67 -0.70 2.81
CA PRO A 16 17.10 -0.42 2.70
C PRO A 16 17.43 1.07 2.94
N VAL A 17 18.66 1.34 3.40
CA VAL A 17 19.14 2.70 3.67
C VAL A 17 19.00 3.58 2.42
N GLY A 18 18.44 4.78 2.59
CA GLY A 18 18.24 5.76 1.52
C GLY A 18 16.95 5.56 0.71
N CYS A 19 16.10 4.58 1.05
CA CYS A 19 14.77 4.45 0.46
C CYS A 19 13.77 5.34 1.22
N GLU A 20 13.33 6.42 0.57
CA GLU A 20 12.32 7.33 1.10
C GLU A 20 11.08 7.33 0.18
N VAL A 21 9.90 7.23 0.80
CA VAL A 21 8.62 7.40 0.12
C VAL A 21 8.02 8.72 0.58
N ALA A 22 7.74 9.63 -0.35
CA ALA A 22 7.12 10.91 -0.02
C ALA A 22 5.78 10.70 0.69
N ASN A 23 5.58 11.37 1.83
CA ASN A 23 4.38 11.30 2.64
C ASN A 23 4.05 9.89 3.16
N SER A 24 5.05 9.03 3.41
CA SER A 24 4.82 7.71 3.99
C SER A 24 5.94 7.34 4.96
N GLU A 25 5.55 6.91 6.16
CA GLU A 25 6.48 6.37 7.14
C GLU A 25 6.63 4.85 6.95
N PRO A 26 7.82 4.27 7.23
CA PRO A 26 8.01 2.82 7.20
C PRO A 26 7.15 2.10 8.25
N LYS A 27 6.73 2.84 9.28
CA LYS A 27 5.83 2.37 10.32
C LYS A 27 4.52 3.13 10.22
N SER A 28 3.41 2.41 10.19
CA SER A 28 2.08 3.05 10.15
C SER A 28 1.12 2.32 11.07
N THR A 29 0.18 3.08 11.63
CA THR A 29 -0.93 2.55 12.43
C THR A 29 -2.18 3.32 12.08
N PHE A 30 -3.23 2.60 11.70
CA PHE A 30 -4.51 3.19 11.34
C PHE A 30 -5.69 2.38 11.87
N LYS A 31 -6.84 3.04 11.94
CA LYS A 31 -8.07 2.49 12.52
C LYS A 31 -9.17 2.52 11.48
N ILE A 32 -9.84 1.39 11.30
CA ILE A 32 -10.98 1.28 10.39
C ILE A 32 -12.23 1.04 11.21
N PRO A 33 -13.24 1.92 11.13
CA PRO A 33 -14.49 1.73 11.84
C PRO A 33 -15.24 0.54 11.27
N VAL A 34 -15.72 -0.34 12.15
CA VAL A 34 -16.68 -1.39 11.76
C VAL A 34 -18.07 -0.78 11.82
N GLY A 35 -18.83 -0.87 10.73
CA GLY A 35 -20.21 -0.38 10.67
C GLY A 35 -21.05 -0.90 11.85
N SER A 36 -21.87 -0.03 12.45
CA SER A 36 -22.67 -0.38 13.61
C SER A 36 -24.05 -0.90 13.21
N SER A 37 -24.34 -2.17 13.53
CA SER A 37 -25.71 -2.67 13.68
C SER A 37 -26.23 -2.32 15.09
N LYS A 38 -27.51 -1.95 15.24
CA LYS A 38 -28.12 -1.60 16.54
C LYS A 38 -27.96 -2.74 17.57
N PRO A 39 -27.92 -2.43 18.89
CA PRO A 39 -27.74 -3.45 19.92
C PRO A 39 -28.90 -4.44 20.00
N ALA A 40 -28.53 -5.72 19.97
CA ALA A 40 -29.16 -6.89 20.60
C ALA A 40 -30.70 -6.96 20.63
N GLN A 41 -31.27 -7.39 19.52
CA GLN A 41 -32.23 -8.51 19.55
C GLN A 41 -31.58 -9.68 18.80
N GLN A 42 -31.74 -10.89 19.34
CA GLN A 42 -31.10 -12.13 18.87
C GLN A 42 -31.68 -12.62 17.53
N ASP A 43 -31.76 -11.75 16.52
CA ASP A 43 -32.19 -12.13 15.18
C ASP A 43 -30.97 -12.46 14.33
N GLY A 44 -30.97 -13.65 13.70
CA GLY A 44 -29.88 -14.12 12.84
C GLY A 44 -29.53 -13.18 11.69
N ALA A 45 -30.47 -12.33 11.26
CA ALA A 45 -30.24 -11.29 10.25
C ALA A 45 -29.29 -10.18 10.73
N GLN A 46 -29.30 -9.85 12.02
CA GLN A 46 -28.46 -8.80 12.60
C GLN A 46 -27.00 -9.27 12.75
N LEU A 47 -26.80 -10.55 13.07
CA LEU A 47 -25.48 -11.19 13.08
C LEU A 47 -24.87 -11.21 11.68
N LYS A 48 -25.67 -11.58 10.66
CA LYS A 48 -25.22 -11.58 9.25
C LYS A 48 -24.75 -10.19 8.81
N SER A 49 -25.49 -9.13 9.15
CA SER A 49 -25.10 -7.75 8.82
C SER A 49 -23.85 -7.30 9.56
N TYR A 50 -23.69 -7.66 10.84
CA TYR A 50 -22.45 -7.39 11.59
C TYR A 50 -21.21 -8.01 10.91
N TYR A 51 -21.27 -9.29 10.55
CA TYR A 51 -20.15 -9.94 9.87
C TYR A 51 -19.90 -9.40 8.47
N ALA A 52 -20.94 -8.94 7.76
CA ALA A 52 -20.77 -8.23 6.49
C ALA A 52 -19.99 -6.91 6.69
N PHE A 53 -20.36 -6.09 7.69
CA PHE A 53 -19.62 -4.87 7.99
C PHE A 53 -18.18 -5.14 8.45
N LEU A 54 -17.97 -6.19 9.22
CA LEU A 54 -16.64 -6.62 9.64
C LEU A 54 -15.79 -7.03 8.43
N HIS A 55 -16.36 -7.81 7.51
CA HIS A 55 -15.69 -8.21 6.28
C HIS A 55 -15.27 -7.00 5.45
N THR A 56 -16.18 -6.06 5.23
CA THR A 56 -15.88 -4.81 4.51
C THR A 56 -14.77 -4.01 5.19
N ALA A 57 -14.77 -3.93 6.52
CA ALA A 57 -13.71 -3.24 7.26
C ALA A 57 -12.35 -3.94 7.11
N ILE A 58 -12.31 -5.27 7.08
CA ILE A 58 -11.08 -6.05 6.82
C ILE A 58 -10.61 -5.85 5.38
N GLU A 59 -11.51 -5.84 4.40
CA GLU A 59 -11.15 -5.58 3.00
C GLU A 59 -10.57 -4.18 2.81
N ALA A 60 -11.17 -3.17 3.45
CA ALA A 60 -10.62 -1.82 3.46
C ALA A 60 -9.22 -1.79 4.10
N ALA A 61 -9.00 -2.52 5.20
CA ALA A 61 -7.69 -2.64 5.84
C ALA A 61 -6.66 -3.25 4.90
N ARG A 62 -7.01 -4.35 4.24
CA ARG A 62 -6.13 -5.04 3.28
C ARG A 62 -5.77 -4.13 2.12
N ASN A 63 -6.74 -3.40 1.56
CA ASN A 63 -6.50 -2.52 0.43
C ASN A 63 -5.54 -1.39 0.81
N GLN A 64 -5.76 -0.74 1.96
CA GLN A 64 -4.86 0.31 2.47
C GLN A 64 -3.42 -0.20 2.64
N ILE A 65 -3.23 -1.36 3.28
CA ILE A 65 -1.89 -1.97 3.42
C ILE A 65 -1.29 -2.25 2.04
N GLY A 66 -2.08 -2.80 1.11
CA GLY A 66 -1.62 -3.13 -0.23
C GLY A 66 -1.13 -1.89 -1.00
N GLU A 67 -1.85 -0.78 -0.91
CA GLU A 67 -1.45 0.49 -1.50
C GLU A 67 -0.15 1.01 -0.89
N ASP A 68 -0.02 0.98 0.43
CA ASP A 68 1.18 1.47 1.13
C ASP A 68 2.40 0.58 0.83
N LEU A 69 2.24 -0.74 0.83
CA LEU A 69 3.29 -1.68 0.44
C LEU A 69 3.69 -1.54 -1.04
N THR A 70 2.73 -1.22 -1.92
CA THR A 70 3.03 -0.97 -3.34
C THR A 70 3.92 0.25 -3.50
N LYS A 71 3.63 1.35 -2.81
CA LYS A 71 4.48 2.55 -2.80
C LYS A 71 5.89 2.23 -2.32
N TRP A 72 6.00 1.47 -1.22
CA TRP A 72 7.29 1.06 -0.67
C TRP A 72 8.06 0.14 -1.60
N ARG A 73 7.41 -0.87 -2.19
CA ARG A 73 8.01 -1.75 -3.20
C ARG A 73 8.58 -0.94 -4.37
N ASP A 74 7.81 0.01 -4.90
CA ASP A 74 8.23 0.81 -6.05
C ASP A 74 9.39 1.75 -5.70
N ALA A 75 9.40 2.33 -4.50
CA ALA A 75 10.51 3.16 -4.05
C ALA A 75 11.80 2.35 -3.85
N VAL A 76 11.71 1.17 -3.25
CA VAL A 76 12.85 0.26 -3.13
C VAL A 76 13.33 -0.18 -4.50
N GLY A 77 12.42 -0.58 -5.40
CA GLY A 77 12.77 -0.99 -6.76
C GLY A 77 13.51 0.11 -7.55
N LYS A 78 13.04 1.37 -7.44
CA LYS A 78 13.73 2.53 -8.05
C LYS A 78 15.09 2.80 -7.41
N ALA A 79 15.20 2.68 -6.09
CA ALA A 79 16.46 2.88 -5.38
C ALA A 79 17.51 1.83 -5.78
N GLU A 80 17.10 0.58 -5.98
CA GLU A 80 17.99 -0.49 -6.43
C GLU A 80 18.40 -0.33 -7.90
N LEU A 81 17.49 0.06 -8.80
CA LEU A 81 17.84 0.36 -10.20
C LEU A 81 18.87 1.49 -10.32
N ASN A 82 18.82 2.49 -9.44
CA ASN A 82 19.77 3.60 -9.44
C ASN A 82 21.16 3.22 -8.87
N LYS A 83 21.30 2.06 -8.22
CA LYS A 83 22.59 1.54 -7.74
C LYS A 83 23.34 0.74 -8.79
N GLU A 84 22.71 0.40 -9.91
CA GLU A 84 23.45 -0.14 -11.05
C GLU A 84 24.41 0.95 -11.56
N PRO A 85 25.71 0.64 -11.73
CA PRO A 85 26.67 1.63 -12.21
C PRO A 85 26.25 2.03 -13.62
N LYS A 86 25.81 3.28 -13.79
CA LYS A 86 25.75 3.91 -15.11
C LYS A 86 27.15 3.80 -15.69
N ARG A 87 27.35 2.91 -16.68
CA ARG A 87 28.56 2.93 -17.51
C ARG A 87 28.73 4.37 -17.96
N GLY A 88 29.82 4.99 -17.53
CA GLY A 88 30.11 6.38 -17.84
C GLY A 88 30.01 6.60 -19.34
N LYS A 89 29.25 7.63 -19.75
CA LYS A 89 29.46 8.26 -21.03
C LYS A 89 30.75 9.08 -20.89
N GLU A 90 31.86 8.52 -21.32
CA GLU A 90 32.98 9.28 -21.88
C GLU A 90 33.19 8.74 -23.29
N ASP A 91 32.99 9.64 -24.27
CA ASP A 91 33.39 9.62 -25.68
C ASP A 91 33.30 8.32 -26.49
N ASP A 92 32.32 8.28 -27.41
CA ASP A 92 32.61 7.87 -28.79
C ASP A 92 31.61 8.54 -29.75
N GLU A 93 32.10 9.55 -30.46
CA GLU A 93 31.52 10.01 -31.73
C GLU A 93 31.67 8.87 -32.76
N GLU A 94 30.61 8.10 -33.03
CA GLU A 94 30.47 7.41 -34.33
C GLU A 94 29.01 6.97 -34.56
N ASP A 95 28.34 7.75 -35.42
CA ASP A 95 27.47 7.34 -36.55
C ASP A 95 26.72 5.99 -36.49
N ALA A 96 25.39 6.05 -36.64
CA ALA A 96 24.66 5.47 -37.79
C ALA A 96 23.20 5.09 -37.44
N GLY A 97 22.27 5.92 -37.94
CA GLY A 97 21.05 5.50 -38.63
C GLY A 97 20.01 4.62 -37.92
N GLU A 98 18.87 5.23 -37.57
CA GLU A 98 17.59 4.62 -37.95
C GLU A 98 16.76 5.68 -38.70
N GLU A 99 16.56 5.38 -39.97
CA GLU A 99 15.79 6.11 -40.97
C GLU A 99 14.33 6.29 -40.53
N GLU A 100 13.79 7.49 -40.80
CA GLU A 100 12.38 7.60 -41.18
C GLU A 100 12.12 6.71 -42.39
N GLU A 101 11.07 5.89 -42.40
CA GLU A 101 9.87 6.17 -43.20
C GLU A 101 8.83 5.03 -43.14
N SER A 102 7.56 5.46 -43.21
CA SER A 102 6.38 4.77 -43.79
C SER A 102 5.64 3.69 -42.99
#